data_AF-A0A1F3SE95-F1
#
_entry.id   AF-A0A1F3SE95-F1
#
_cell.length_a   1.000
_cell.length_b   1.000
_cell.length_c   1.000
_cell.angle_alpha   90.00
_cell.angle_beta   90.00
_cell.angle_gamma   90.00
#
_symmetry.space_group_name_H-M   'P 1'
#
loop_
_entity.id
_entity.type
_entity.pdbx_description
1 polymer ?
#
loop_
_entity_poly.entity_id
_entity_poly.type
_entity_poly.pdbx_seq_one_letter_code
_entity_poly.pdbx_strand_id
1 'polypeptide(L)'
;MFYIMSSIAGGYFGEGVPKPARVMVSREFVRAFPDGLGEVKTAANYAISIYPQKLASQKECDQVLFLDAIHREYIDELGGMNFFAIRGNELLTPELNGCILHGITRRSIIEMAPKMGLKPIEARIAFSDFCKEIESGKITEAFACGTAAIVCPISEFIYQEKLSSEATRIRFQNEPKISLKILHKLSEIQRGHDAAYNSWIFSIP
;
A
#
# COMPACT_ATOMS: atom_id res chain seq x y z
N MET A 1 6.25 -19.61 -24.51
CA MET A 1 7.68 -19.30 -24.27
C MET A 1 7.80 -18.65 -22.90
N PHE A 2 8.78 -19.04 -22.09
CA PHE A 2 9.00 -18.53 -20.74
C PHE A 2 10.38 -17.89 -20.69
N TYR A 3 10.47 -16.69 -20.12
CA TYR A 3 11.70 -15.89 -20.05
C TYR A 3 11.90 -15.37 -18.63
N ILE A 4 13.17 -15.28 -18.22
CA ILE A 4 13.59 -14.64 -16.97
C ILE A 4 14.48 -13.45 -17.36
N MET A 5 14.20 -12.29 -16.79
CA MET A 5 14.99 -11.08 -16.96
C MET A 5 15.45 -10.59 -15.59
N SER A 6 16.68 -10.08 -15.51
CA SER A 6 17.25 -9.48 -14.31
C SER A 6 17.69 -8.05 -14.59
N SER A 7 17.50 -7.16 -13.62
CA SER A 7 17.99 -5.78 -13.65
C SER A 7 18.52 -5.40 -12.27
N ILE A 8 19.54 -4.56 -12.23
CA ILE A 8 20.06 -3.99 -10.98
C ILE A 8 19.11 -2.85 -10.56
N ALA A 9 18.55 -2.95 -9.36
CA ALA A 9 17.72 -1.90 -8.77
C ALA A 9 18.51 -1.19 -7.66
N GLY A 10 18.53 0.14 -7.69
CA GLY A 10 19.08 0.97 -6.60
C GLY A 10 18.11 1.11 -5.43
N GLY A 11 18.52 1.85 -4.40
CA GLY A 11 17.63 2.21 -3.29
C GLY A 11 16.49 3.10 -3.76
N TYR A 12 15.24 2.67 -3.54
CA TYR A 12 14.03 3.38 -4.00
C TYR A 12 13.90 4.81 -3.45
N PHE A 13 14.56 5.09 -2.33
CA PHE A 13 14.53 6.37 -1.63
C PHE A 13 15.93 7.02 -1.51
N GLY A 14 16.92 6.52 -2.25
CA GLY A 14 18.32 6.94 -2.11
C GLY A 14 18.90 6.56 -0.74
N GLU A 15 19.90 7.32 -0.26
CA GLU A 15 20.51 7.16 1.08
C GLU A 15 19.66 7.78 2.21
N GLY A 16 18.46 8.27 1.90
CA GLY A 16 17.60 9.01 2.84
C GLY A 16 16.39 8.24 3.35
N VAL A 17 15.67 8.85 4.29
CA VAL A 17 14.35 8.38 4.74
C VAL A 17 13.36 8.46 3.57
N PRO A 18 12.54 7.42 3.33
CA PRO A 18 11.49 7.46 2.33
C PRO A 18 10.64 8.73 2.40
N LYS A 19 10.61 9.49 1.30
CA LYS A 19 9.65 10.59 1.16
C LYS A 19 8.24 10.00 1.14
N PRO A 20 7.35 10.39 2.07
CA PRO A 20 5.99 9.86 2.08
C PRO A 20 5.20 10.30 0.84
N ALA A 21 4.48 9.37 0.22
CA ALA A 21 3.73 9.59 -1.00
C ALA A 21 2.48 10.46 -0.77
N ARG A 22 2.18 11.33 -1.74
CA ARG A 22 0.88 12.00 -1.91
C ARG A 22 -0.01 11.10 -2.76
N VAL A 23 -1.21 10.79 -2.30
CA VAL A 23 -2.04 9.74 -2.91
C VAL A 23 -3.35 10.32 -3.43
N MET A 24 -3.63 10.14 -4.72
CA MET A 24 -4.94 10.43 -5.28
C MET A 24 -5.89 9.26 -5.05
N VAL A 25 -7.06 9.47 -4.48
CA VAL A 25 -8.06 8.41 -4.33
C VAL A 25 -8.98 8.40 -5.53
N SER A 26 -9.13 7.23 -6.15
CA SER A 26 -9.91 7.05 -7.37
C SER A 26 -11.35 6.66 -7.03
N ARG A 27 -12.30 7.57 -7.28
CA ARG A 27 -13.74 7.25 -7.25
C ARG A 27 -14.26 6.82 -8.62
N GLU A 28 -13.68 7.31 -9.71
CA GLU A 28 -14.14 7.01 -11.08
C GLU A 28 -13.55 5.72 -11.65
N PHE A 29 -12.28 5.40 -11.36
CA PHE A 29 -11.61 4.21 -11.90
C PHE A 29 -11.49 3.10 -10.87
N VAL A 30 -11.47 1.85 -11.36
CA VAL A 30 -11.24 0.64 -10.56
C VAL A 30 -10.03 -0.10 -11.08
N ARG A 31 -9.36 -0.80 -10.17
CA ARG A 31 -8.24 -1.69 -10.53
C ARG A 31 -8.70 -3.12 -10.82
N ALA A 32 -9.77 -3.56 -10.18
CA ALA A 32 -10.28 -4.91 -10.29
C ALA A 32 -11.74 -4.93 -9.88
N PHE A 33 -12.44 -6.01 -10.21
CA PHE A 33 -13.81 -6.29 -9.83
C PHE A 33 -13.91 -7.76 -9.42
N PRO A 34 -14.92 -8.14 -8.61
CA PRO A 34 -15.11 -9.53 -8.19
C PRO A 34 -15.23 -10.47 -9.40
N ASP A 35 -14.66 -11.68 -9.27
CA ASP A 35 -14.55 -12.67 -10.34
C ASP A 35 -13.70 -12.22 -11.55
N GLY A 36 -13.01 -11.09 -11.44
CA GLY A 36 -12.04 -10.61 -12.40
C GLY A 36 -10.63 -11.20 -12.20
N LEU A 37 -9.62 -10.51 -12.73
CA LEU A 37 -8.21 -10.93 -12.62
C LEU A 37 -7.49 -10.33 -11.42
N GLY A 38 -8.21 -9.73 -10.46
CA GLY A 38 -7.66 -8.88 -9.40
C GLY A 38 -6.55 -9.53 -8.59
N GLU A 39 -6.70 -10.82 -8.26
CA GLU A 39 -5.76 -11.57 -7.44
C GLU A 39 -4.56 -12.13 -8.21
N VAL A 40 -4.54 -11.99 -9.54
CA VAL A 40 -3.51 -12.55 -10.40
C VAL A 40 -2.61 -11.44 -10.92
N LYS A 41 -1.29 -11.67 -10.91
CA LYS A 41 -0.29 -10.71 -11.39
C LYS A 41 -0.22 -10.67 -12.93
N THR A 42 -1.31 -10.22 -13.56
CA THR A 42 -1.45 -10.11 -15.02
C THR A 42 -1.19 -8.68 -15.50
N ALA A 43 -0.66 -8.53 -16.72
CA ALA A 43 -0.40 -7.22 -17.32
C ALA A 43 -1.68 -6.36 -17.49
N ALA A 44 -2.83 -6.99 -17.68
CA ALA A 44 -4.11 -6.30 -17.84
C ALA A 44 -4.44 -5.39 -16.64
N ASN A 45 -4.19 -5.88 -15.41
CA ASN A 45 -4.41 -5.11 -14.19
C ASN A 45 -3.53 -3.86 -14.09
N TYR A 46 -2.35 -3.86 -14.72
CA TYR A 46 -1.45 -2.72 -14.76
C TYR A 46 -1.79 -1.77 -15.90
N ALA A 47 -2.23 -2.27 -17.05
CA ALA A 47 -2.59 -1.44 -18.20
C ALA A 47 -3.72 -0.46 -17.86
N ILE A 48 -4.75 -0.93 -17.14
CA ILE A 48 -5.89 -0.12 -16.71
C ILE A 48 -5.52 0.96 -15.67
N SER A 49 -4.42 0.79 -14.93
CA SER A 49 -3.99 1.77 -13.92
C SER A 49 -3.16 2.92 -14.50
N ILE A 50 -2.72 2.83 -15.77
CA ILE A 50 -1.84 3.84 -16.41
C ILE A 50 -2.53 5.20 -16.50
N TYR A 51 -3.78 5.24 -16.96
CA TYR A 51 -4.50 6.50 -17.13
C TYR A 51 -4.83 7.18 -15.79
N PRO A 52 -5.37 6.48 -14.78
CA PRO A 52 -5.52 7.02 -13.42
C PRO A 52 -4.20 7.56 -12.84
N GLN A 53 -3.09 6.84 -13.03
CA GLN A 53 -1.78 7.29 -12.55
C GLN A 53 -1.33 8.58 -13.24
N LYS A 54 -1.58 8.71 -14.55
CA LYS A 54 -1.30 9.96 -15.28
C LYS A 54 -2.10 11.14 -14.71
N LEU A 55 -3.39 10.93 -14.41
CA LEU A 55 -4.23 11.97 -13.78
C LEU A 55 -3.72 12.33 -12.38
N ALA A 56 -3.27 11.34 -11.60
CA ALA A 56 -2.66 11.56 -10.29
C ALA A 56 -1.43 12.47 -10.39
N SER A 57 -0.52 12.18 -11.33
CA SER A 57 0.68 13.00 -11.54
C SER A 57 0.35 14.43 -11.98
N GLN A 58 -0.71 14.64 -12.77
CA GLN A 58 -1.18 15.99 -13.13
C GLN A 58 -1.72 16.77 -11.93
N LYS A 59 -2.18 16.07 -10.87
CA LYS A 59 -2.59 16.64 -9.59
C LYS A 59 -1.46 16.58 -8.55
N GLU A 60 -0.22 16.39 -8.98
CA GLU A 60 0.98 16.30 -8.14
C GLU A 60 0.93 15.18 -7.08
N CYS A 61 0.17 14.13 -7.37
CA CYS A 61 0.12 12.92 -6.56
C CYS A 61 1.10 11.88 -7.12
N ASP A 62 1.76 11.16 -6.21
CA ASP A 62 2.77 10.15 -6.55
C ASP A 62 2.12 8.82 -6.93
N GLN A 63 0.95 8.50 -6.37
CA GLN A 63 0.26 7.22 -6.53
C GLN A 63 -1.27 7.37 -6.54
N VAL A 64 -1.95 6.30 -6.95
CA VAL A 64 -3.41 6.19 -6.92
C VAL A 64 -3.85 5.14 -5.91
N LEU A 65 -4.76 5.49 -5.00
CA LEU A 65 -5.52 4.52 -4.22
C LEU A 65 -6.81 4.17 -4.95
N PHE A 66 -7.03 2.89 -5.21
CA PHE A 66 -8.27 2.38 -5.78
C PHE A 66 -9.22 1.93 -4.67
N LEU A 67 -10.49 2.26 -4.87
CA LEU A 67 -11.60 1.76 -4.07
C LEU A 67 -12.28 0.59 -4.78
N ASP A 68 -13.04 -0.18 -4.02
CA ASP A 68 -13.76 -1.35 -4.50
C ASP A 68 -14.70 -1.01 -5.66
N ALA A 69 -14.81 -1.92 -6.63
CA ALA A 69 -15.56 -1.63 -7.85
C ALA A 69 -17.07 -1.45 -7.66
N ILE A 70 -17.64 -2.04 -6.60
CA ILE A 70 -19.09 -2.11 -6.43
C ILE A 70 -19.59 -0.85 -5.72
N HIS A 71 -19.01 -0.52 -4.56
CA HIS A 71 -19.50 0.51 -3.66
C HIS A 71 -18.72 1.82 -3.80
N ARG A 72 -17.50 1.77 -4.39
CA ARG A 72 -16.61 2.93 -4.53
C ARG A 72 -16.32 3.59 -3.18
N GLU A 73 -16.21 2.76 -2.15
CA GLU A 73 -16.10 3.20 -0.77
C GLU A 73 -15.05 2.42 0.00
N TYR A 74 -14.86 1.13 -0.26
CA TYR A 74 -13.89 0.33 0.48
C TYR A 74 -12.50 0.42 -0.15
N ILE A 75 -11.47 0.60 0.68
CA ILE A 75 -10.07 0.64 0.25
C ILE A 75 -9.65 -0.75 -0.27
N ASP A 76 -9.10 -0.81 -1.49
CA ASP A 76 -8.53 -2.04 -2.07
C ASP A 76 -6.99 -1.99 -2.14
N GLU A 77 -6.44 -1.33 -3.16
CA GLU A 77 -5.00 -1.30 -3.44
C GLU A 77 -4.50 0.08 -3.85
N LEU A 78 -3.22 0.34 -3.61
CA LEU A 78 -2.55 1.56 -3.99
C LEU A 78 -1.61 1.30 -5.16
N GLY A 79 -2.05 1.66 -6.37
CA GLY A 79 -1.37 1.34 -7.61
C GLY A 79 -1.31 -0.18 -7.81
N GLY A 80 -0.11 -0.75 -7.60
CA GLY A 80 0.13 -2.20 -7.57
C GLY A 80 0.75 -2.68 -6.26
N MET A 81 0.45 -1.98 -5.16
CA MET A 81 0.94 -2.24 -3.80
C MET A 81 -0.25 -2.44 -2.85
N ASN A 82 -0.08 -3.33 -1.88
CA ASN A 82 -1.08 -3.52 -0.83
C ASN A 82 -1.06 -2.35 0.16
N PHE A 83 -2.20 -2.08 0.78
CA PHE A 83 -2.40 -0.96 1.71
C PHE A 83 -2.40 -1.40 3.18
N PHE A 84 -1.85 -0.57 4.05
CA PHE A 84 -1.94 -0.71 5.50
C PHE A 84 -2.19 0.64 6.18
N ALA A 85 -2.82 0.59 7.36
CA ALA A 85 -3.00 1.72 8.26
C ALA A 85 -2.76 1.33 9.72
N ILE A 86 -2.37 2.30 10.55
CA ILE A 86 -2.09 2.11 11.98
C ILE A 86 -3.17 2.79 12.81
N ARG A 87 -3.87 2.02 13.64
CA ARG A 87 -4.86 2.49 14.61
C ARG A 87 -4.50 2.02 16.01
N GLY A 88 -3.83 2.87 16.79
CA GLY A 88 -3.25 2.45 18.07
C GLY A 88 -2.23 1.33 17.88
N ASN A 89 -2.51 0.13 18.38
CA ASN A 89 -1.70 -1.07 18.13
C ASN A 89 -2.25 -1.96 17.00
N GLU A 90 -3.36 -1.60 16.36
CA GLU A 90 -3.93 -2.36 15.25
C GLU A 90 -3.25 -1.98 13.93
N LEU A 91 -2.88 -3.01 13.17
CA LEU A 91 -2.35 -2.92 11.83
C LEU A 91 -3.46 -3.34 10.85
N LEU A 92 -4.20 -2.36 10.36
CA LEU A 92 -5.34 -2.54 9.48
C LEU A 92 -4.87 -2.77 8.04
N THR A 93 -5.48 -3.71 7.34
CA THR A 93 -5.31 -3.90 5.91
C THR A 93 -6.61 -4.42 5.29
N PRO A 94 -6.91 -4.10 4.03
CA PRO A 94 -8.06 -4.67 3.33
C PRO A 94 -8.03 -6.21 3.36
N GLU A 95 -9.17 -6.83 3.66
CA GLU A 95 -9.35 -8.28 3.55
C GLU A 95 -9.23 -8.74 2.09
N LEU A 96 -8.74 -9.96 1.85
CA LEU A 96 -8.65 -10.52 0.51
C LEU A 96 -10.06 -10.86 0.00
N ASN A 97 -10.52 -10.10 -0.99
CA ASN A 97 -11.92 -10.06 -1.44
C ASN A 97 -12.12 -10.49 -2.92
N GLY A 98 -11.13 -11.14 -3.54
CA GLY A 98 -11.15 -11.44 -4.98
C GLY A 98 -10.64 -10.30 -5.88
N CYS A 99 -10.43 -9.11 -5.34
CA CYS A 99 -9.95 -7.94 -6.08
C CYS A 99 -8.52 -7.55 -5.73
N ILE A 100 -7.95 -8.06 -4.64
CA ILE A 100 -6.64 -7.65 -4.10
C ILE A 100 -5.60 -8.73 -4.37
N LEU A 101 -4.43 -8.34 -4.88
CA LEU A 101 -3.29 -9.23 -5.08
C LEU A 101 -2.73 -9.71 -3.74
N HIS A 102 -2.49 -11.02 -3.63
CA HIS A 102 -1.93 -11.65 -2.42
C HIS A 102 -0.43 -11.37 -2.32
N GLY A 103 -0.06 -10.13 -1.98
CA GLY A 103 1.33 -9.69 -1.95
C GLY A 103 2.16 -10.43 -0.90
N ILE A 104 3.35 -10.89 -1.29
CA ILE A 104 4.28 -11.54 -0.37
C ILE A 104 4.75 -10.57 0.72
N THR A 105 5.03 -9.30 0.38
CA THR A 105 5.38 -8.28 1.37
C THR A 105 4.24 -8.05 2.37
N ARG A 106 2.98 -8.02 1.92
CA ARG A 106 1.79 -7.93 2.79
C ARG A 106 1.76 -9.09 3.78
N ARG A 107 1.90 -10.33 3.29
CA ARG A 107 1.93 -11.54 4.13
C ARG A 107 3.04 -11.47 5.18
N SER A 108 4.26 -11.11 4.77
CA SER A 108 5.42 -10.97 5.67
C SER A 108 5.19 -9.92 6.76
N ILE A 109 4.56 -8.79 6.42
CA ILE A 109 4.21 -7.74 7.39
C ILE A 109 3.21 -8.26 8.43
N ILE A 110 2.15 -8.96 7.99
CA ILE A 110 1.14 -9.56 8.87
C ILE A 110 1.77 -10.57 9.82
N GLU A 111 2.62 -11.46 9.31
CA GLU A 111 3.29 -12.51 10.11
C GLU A 111 4.25 -11.92 11.16
N MET A 112 4.89 -10.80 10.84
CA MET A 112 5.82 -10.11 11.72
C MET A 112 5.15 -9.20 12.76
N ALA A 113 3.97 -8.67 12.45
CA ALA A 113 3.28 -7.66 13.26
C ALA A 113 3.17 -8.01 14.76
N PRO A 114 2.78 -9.23 15.17
CA PRO A 114 2.65 -9.58 16.60
C PRO A 114 3.96 -9.46 17.38
N LYS A 115 5.09 -9.86 16.77
CA LYS A 115 6.43 -9.72 17.39
C LYS A 115 6.87 -8.25 17.53
N MET A 116 6.22 -7.34 16.81
CA MET A 116 6.43 -5.90 16.92
C MET A 116 5.43 -5.22 17.86
N GLY A 117 4.53 -5.96 18.51
CA GLY A 117 3.47 -5.43 19.36
C GLY A 117 2.26 -4.91 18.60
N LEU A 118 2.14 -5.23 17.30
CA LEU A 118 1.03 -4.84 16.45
C LEU A 118 0.05 -6.02 16.26
N LYS A 119 -1.24 -5.72 16.22
CA LYS A 119 -2.32 -6.68 15.98
C LYS A 119 -2.79 -6.56 14.52
N PRO A 120 -2.48 -7.51 13.63
CA PRO A 120 -2.97 -7.46 12.26
C PRO A 120 -4.49 -7.64 12.23
N ILE A 121 -5.17 -6.81 11.46
CA ILE A 121 -6.63 -6.85 11.25
C ILE A 121 -6.87 -6.78 9.74
N GLU A 122 -7.33 -7.88 9.17
CA GLU A 122 -7.81 -7.95 7.78
C GLU A 122 -9.32 -7.70 7.80
N ALA A 123 -9.76 -6.59 7.21
CA ALA A 123 -11.17 -6.18 7.22
C ALA A 123 -11.51 -5.26 6.04
N ARG A 124 -12.79 -5.04 5.77
CA ARG A 124 -13.21 -3.93 4.91
C ARG A 124 -12.97 -2.60 5.59
N ILE A 125 -12.35 -1.67 4.88
CA ILE A 125 -12.03 -0.33 5.39
C ILE A 125 -12.77 0.68 4.53
N ALA A 126 -13.86 1.23 5.05
CA ALA A 126 -14.60 2.31 4.38
C ALA A 126 -13.74 3.57 4.37
N PHE A 127 -13.53 4.15 3.19
CA PHE A 127 -12.67 5.31 2.99
C PHE A 127 -13.19 6.52 3.77
N SER A 128 -14.51 6.75 3.81
CA SER A 128 -15.11 7.84 4.58
C SER A 128 -14.88 7.72 6.09
N ASP A 129 -14.92 6.51 6.65
CA ASP A 129 -14.64 6.30 8.08
C ASP A 129 -13.14 6.38 8.35
N PHE A 130 -12.31 5.85 7.46
CA PHE A 130 -10.86 6.01 7.49
C PHE A 130 -10.46 7.49 7.54
N CYS A 131 -11.08 8.34 6.71
CA CYS A 131 -10.89 9.79 6.73
C CYS A 131 -11.19 10.40 8.11
N LYS A 132 -12.36 10.11 8.69
CA LYS A 132 -12.76 10.60 10.03
C LYS A 132 -11.81 10.11 11.12
N GLU A 133 -11.31 8.88 11.00
CA GLU A 133 -10.35 8.31 11.95
C GLU A 133 -8.97 8.97 11.86
N ILE A 134 -8.55 9.42 10.67
CA ILE A 134 -7.34 10.27 10.55
C ILE A 134 -7.56 11.62 11.22
N GLU A 135 -8.68 12.29 10.93
CA GLU A 135 -8.98 13.63 11.46
C GLU A 135 -9.11 13.63 12.99
N SER A 136 -9.69 12.58 13.56
CA SER A 136 -9.77 12.40 15.01
C SER A 136 -8.47 11.92 15.67
N GLY A 137 -7.44 11.62 14.87
CA GLY A 137 -6.15 11.12 15.34
C GLY A 137 -6.14 9.65 15.78
N LYS A 138 -7.23 8.90 15.51
CA LYS A 138 -7.29 7.45 15.79
C LYS A 138 -6.39 6.65 14.86
N ILE A 139 -6.41 6.98 13.56
CA ILE A 139 -5.45 6.45 12.59
C ILE A 139 -4.28 7.42 12.49
N THR A 140 -3.08 6.96 12.81
CA THR A 140 -1.90 7.81 12.93
C THR A 140 -0.98 7.74 11.73
N GLU A 141 -1.00 6.63 11.00
CA GLU A 141 -0.12 6.39 9.84
C GLU A 141 -0.83 5.52 8.81
N ALA A 142 -0.47 5.67 7.54
CA ALA A 142 -0.77 4.69 6.49
C ALA A 142 0.43 4.52 5.57
N PHE A 143 0.53 3.35 4.96
CA PHE A 143 1.60 3.03 4.02
C PHE A 143 1.15 2.01 2.98
N ALA A 144 1.82 2.03 1.84
CA ALA A 144 1.74 0.98 0.83
C ALA A 144 2.91 0.00 0.98
N CYS A 145 2.75 -1.24 0.56
CA CYS A 145 3.82 -2.24 0.57
C CYS A 145 3.88 -3.06 -0.72
N GLY A 146 5.10 -3.45 -1.11
CA GLY A 146 5.36 -4.24 -2.30
C GLY A 146 6.84 -4.54 -2.45
N THR A 147 7.21 -5.45 -3.34
CA THR A 147 8.60 -5.93 -3.47
C THR A 147 9.60 -4.80 -3.77
N ALA A 148 9.23 -3.86 -4.63
CA ALA A 148 10.16 -2.82 -5.11
C ALA A 148 10.54 -1.81 -4.03
N ALA A 149 9.56 -1.25 -3.32
CA ALA A 149 9.79 -0.20 -2.31
C ALA A 149 9.78 -0.74 -0.86
N ILE A 150 9.45 -2.02 -0.66
CA ILE A 150 9.18 -2.68 0.63
C ILE A 150 7.98 -2.03 1.34
N VAL A 151 8.16 -0.81 1.87
CA VAL A 151 7.14 0.01 2.52
C VAL A 151 7.30 1.46 2.04
N CYS A 152 6.19 2.06 1.60
CA CYS A 152 6.10 3.45 1.17
C CYS A 152 5.10 4.18 2.07
N PRO A 153 5.56 5.00 3.02
CA PRO A 153 4.68 5.82 3.86
C PRO A 153 3.81 6.78 3.02
N ILE A 154 2.64 7.14 3.54
CA ILE A 154 1.72 8.08 2.88
C ILE A 154 1.61 9.35 3.73
N SER A 155 1.74 10.53 3.11
CA SER A 155 1.59 11.82 3.79
C SER A 155 0.16 12.36 3.75
N GLU A 156 -0.49 12.23 2.59
CA GLU A 156 -1.82 12.78 2.37
C GLU A 156 -2.62 12.00 1.33
N PHE A 157 -3.94 12.06 1.48
CA PHE A 157 -4.92 11.61 0.49
C PHE A 157 -5.62 12.82 -0.12
N ILE A 158 -5.70 12.83 -1.44
CA ILE A 158 -6.41 13.83 -2.23
C ILE A 158 -7.55 13.13 -2.96
N TYR A 159 -8.78 13.58 -2.75
CA TYR A 159 -9.95 12.94 -3.34
C TYR A 159 -11.01 13.95 -3.75
N GLN A 160 -11.85 13.54 -4.68
CA GLN A 160 -12.92 14.31 -5.27
C GLN A 160 -14.10 13.39 -5.57
N GLU A 161 -15.32 13.90 -5.44
CA GLU A 161 -16.53 13.14 -5.82
C GLU A 161 -16.60 12.90 -7.33
N LYS A 162 -16.19 13.89 -8.13
CA LYS A 162 -15.93 13.78 -9.57
C LYS A 162 -14.61 14.48 -9.89
N LEU A 163 -13.93 14.08 -10.95
CA LEU A 163 -12.66 14.70 -11.37
C LEU A 163 -12.76 16.21 -11.62
N SER A 164 -13.96 16.71 -11.94
CA SER A 164 -14.29 18.13 -12.14
C SER A 164 -14.67 18.89 -10.86
N SER A 165 -14.89 18.19 -9.75
CA SER A 165 -15.24 18.80 -8.46
C SER A 165 -14.03 19.40 -7.75
N GLU A 166 -14.24 20.16 -6.68
CA GLU A 166 -13.16 20.64 -5.82
C GLU A 166 -12.51 19.48 -5.04
N ALA A 167 -11.19 19.53 -4.86
CA ALA A 167 -10.42 18.50 -4.16
C ALA A 167 -10.42 18.69 -2.65
N THR A 168 -10.77 17.63 -1.93
CA THR A 168 -10.55 17.51 -0.49
C THR A 168 -9.18 16.87 -0.24
N ARG A 169 -8.51 17.30 0.84
CA ARG A 169 -7.21 16.77 1.25
C ARG A 169 -7.24 16.38 2.71
N ILE A 170 -6.73 15.19 3.01
CA ILE A 170 -6.56 14.69 4.37
C ILE A 170 -5.10 14.36 4.59
N ARG A 171 -4.53 14.86 5.68
CA ARG A 171 -3.11 14.74 6.00
C ARG A 171 -2.93 14.04 7.33
N PHE A 172 -1.89 13.22 7.41
CA PHE A 172 -1.42 12.74 8.71
C PHE A 172 -0.71 13.87 9.46
N GLN A 173 -0.94 13.93 10.77
CA GLN A 173 -0.28 14.91 11.65
C GLN A 173 1.05 14.39 12.20
N ASN A 174 1.25 13.06 12.18
CA ASN A 174 2.39 12.40 12.78
C ASN A 174 3.40 11.94 11.72
N GLU A 175 4.66 11.87 12.11
CA GLU A 175 5.69 11.19 11.32
C GLU A 175 5.41 9.68 11.24
N PRO A 176 5.75 9.01 10.12
CA PRO A 176 5.42 7.60 9.89
C PRO A 176 6.38 6.63 10.61
N LYS A 177 6.51 6.77 11.93
CA LYS A 177 7.51 6.04 12.74
C LYS A 177 7.32 4.53 12.71
N ILE A 178 6.08 4.05 12.79
CA ILE A 178 5.76 2.61 12.77
C ILE A 178 6.00 2.06 11.37
N SER A 179 5.59 2.78 10.33
CA SER A 179 5.83 2.42 8.93
C SER A 179 7.32 2.27 8.64
N LEU A 180 8.14 3.23 9.10
CA LEU A 180 9.60 3.19 8.95
C LEU A 180 10.24 2.06 9.78
N LYS A 181 9.69 1.75 10.96
CA LYS A 181 10.15 0.60 11.77
C LYS A 181 9.88 -0.73 11.05
N ILE A 182 8.73 -0.88 10.40
CA ILE A 182 8.39 -2.06 9.59
C ILE A 182 9.34 -2.16 8.38
N LEU A 183 9.58 -1.05 7.67
CA LEU A 183 10.54 -0.98 6.56
C LEU A 183 11.93 -1.47 6.99
N HIS A 184 12.47 -0.89 8.07
CA HIS A 184 13.78 -1.24 8.58
C HIS A 184 13.85 -2.72 8.94
N LYS A 185 12.86 -3.23 9.67
CA LYS A 185 12.83 -4.63 10.10
C LYS A 185 12.82 -5.60 8.91
N LEU A 186 11.98 -5.37 7.89
CA LEU A 186 11.98 -6.19 6.68
C LEU A 186 13.29 -6.10 5.92
N SER A 187 13.92 -4.93 5.89
CA SER A 187 15.21 -4.75 5.23
C SER A 187 16.32 -5.54 5.93
N GLU A 188 16.32 -5.58 7.26
CA GLU A 188 17.28 -6.41 8.03
C GLU A 188 17.04 -7.91 7.83
N ILE A 189 15.79 -8.34 7.73
CA ILE A 189 15.46 -9.74 7.37
C ILE A 189 16.01 -10.06 5.98
N GLN A 190 15.75 -9.22 4.97
CA GLN A 190 16.21 -9.41 3.60
C GLN A 190 17.75 -9.46 3.47
N ARG A 191 18.47 -8.77 4.37
CA ARG A 191 19.94 -8.81 4.46
C ARG A 191 20.48 -9.99 5.26
N GLY A 192 19.61 -10.83 5.84
CA GLY A 192 20.01 -11.98 6.65
C GLY A 192 20.51 -11.61 8.05
N HIS A 193 20.22 -10.39 8.53
CA HIS A 193 20.65 -9.91 9.85
C HIS A 193 19.68 -10.30 10.97
N ASP A 194 18.58 -11.00 10.64
CA ASP A 194 17.60 -11.47 11.61
C ASP A 194 17.41 -12.98 11.51
N ALA A 195 18.11 -13.69 12.40
CA ALA A 195 18.08 -15.15 12.46
C ALA A 195 16.68 -15.73 12.70
N ALA A 196 15.75 -14.97 13.28
CA ALA A 196 14.37 -15.43 13.52
C ALA A 196 13.57 -15.63 12.22
N TYR A 197 14.09 -15.14 11.08
CA TYR A 197 13.44 -15.19 9.77
C TYR A 197 14.34 -15.81 8.68
N ASN A 198 15.37 -16.57 9.06
CA ASN A 198 16.26 -17.23 8.10
C ASN A 198 15.50 -18.16 7.13
N SER A 199 14.36 -18.74 7.55
CA SER A 199 13.52 -19.58 6.68
C SER A 199 12.88 -18.81 5.50
N TRP A 200 12.86 -17.48 5.54
CA TRP A 200 12.36 -16.66 4.45
C TRP A 200 13.44 -16.36 3.39
N ILE A 201 14.71 -16.61 3.71
CA ILE A 201 15.85 -16.27 2.86
C ILE A 201 16.32 -17.51 2.11
N PHE A 202 16.46 -17.38 0.80
CA PHE A 202 17.02 -18.42 -0.06
C PHE A 202 18.38 -17.97 -0.59
N SER A 203 19.43 -18.72 -0.25
CA SER A 203 20.78 -18.47 -0.76
C SER A 203 20.88 -18.94 -2.22
N ILE A 204 21.22 -18.04 -3.11
CA ILE A 204 21.54 -18.36 -4.50
C ILE A 204 23.04 -18.74 -4.54
N PRO A 205 23.39 -19.92 -5.09
CA PRO A 205 24.77 -20.39 -5.20
C PRO A 205 25.62 -19.55 -6.16
#